data_AF-A0A850SP06-F1
#
_entry.id   AF-A0A850SP06-F1
#
_cell.length_a   1.000
_cell.length_b   1.000
_cell.length_c   1.000
_cell.angle_alpha   90.00
_cell.angle_beta   90.00
_cell.angle_gamma   90.00
#
_symmetry.space_group_name_H-M   'P 1'
#
loop_
_entity.id
_entity.type
_entity.pdbx_description
1 polymer ?
#
loop_
_entity_poly.entity_id
_entity_poly.type
_entity_poly.pdbx_seq_one_letter_code
_entity_poly.pdbx_strand_id
1 'polypeptide(L)'
;MIVILELIALGVFALIAVNLWKMFAGGGRLPTRKGGPIIEGTAHEARSPAAEAARLMREFENVRAELKGRYPATFAMLGGYLNSHTIGEHGGLEGAVREMLADWAPRREEAMREITKLLAENETEEEVRAIVTAASDADFSQEGYRAWLTWLLGRFNAH
;
A
#
# COMPACT_ATOMS: atom_id res chain seq x y z
N MET A 1 9.29 19.36 12.30
CA MET A 1 9.21 18.51 11.08
C MET A 1 8.07 17.49 11.12
N ILE A 2 7.58 17.08 12.30
CA ILE A 2 6.42 16.18 12.48
C ILE A 2 5.10 16.78 11.95
N VAL A 3 4.89 18.08 12.15
CA VAL A 3 3.62 18.77 11.82
C VAL A 3 3.30 18.78 10.31
N ILE A 4 4.31 18.73 9.43
CA ILE A 4 4.07 18.77 7.97
C ILE A 4 3.56 17.42 7.45
N LEU A 5 4.03 16.31 8.02
CA LEU A 5 3.60 14.96 7.65
C LEU A 5 2.17 14.66 8.14
N GLU A 6 1.84 15.12 9.35
CA GLU A 6 0.46 15.04 9.88
C GLU A 6 -0.52 15.85 9.01
N LEU A 7 -0.12 17.04 8.52
CA LEU A 7 -0.95 17.86 7.63
C LEU A 7 -1.20 17.20 6.27
N ILE A 8 -0.21 16.46 5.74
CA ILE A 8 -0.35 15.72 4.48
C ILE A 8 -1.29 14.52 4.67
N ALA A 9 -1.11 13.75 5.75
CA ALA A 9 -1.95 12.59 6.05
C ALA A 9 -3.43 12.98 6.28
N LEU A 10 -3.66 14.07 7.01
CA LEU A 10 -4.99 14.59 7.29
C LEU A 10 -5.65 15.16 6.02
N GLY A 11 -4.86 15.75 5.12
CA GLY A 11 -5.32 16.22 3.81
C GLY A 11 -5.77 15.10 2.88
N VAL A 12 -5.00 14.00 2.80
CA VAL A 12 -5.33 12.83 1.96
C VAL A 12 -6.59 12.13 2.50
N PHE A 13 -6.71 11.96 3.81
CA PHE A 13 -7.87 11.32 4.42
C PHE A 13 -9.16 12.14 4.24
N ALA A 14 -9.09 13.47 4.40
CA ALA A 14 -10.22 14.36 4.15
C ALA A 14 -10.68 14.32 2.69
N LEU A 15 -9.74 14.22 1.74
CA LEU A 15 -10.07 14.14 0.31
C LEU A 15 -10.80 12.84 -0.04
N ILE A 16 -10.35 11.71 0.50
CA ILE A 16 -10.97 10.40 0.31
C ILE A 16 -12.37 10.36 0.95
N ALA A 17 -12.52 10.89 2.17
CA ALA A 17 -13.79 10.95 2.87
C ALA A 17 -14.84 11.81 2.12
N VAL A 18 -14.43 12.96 1.56
CA VAL A 18 -15.31 13.82 0.76
C VAL A 18 -15.71 13.15 -0.55
N ASN A 19 -14.81 12.40 -1.19
CA ASN A 19 -15.10 11.69 -2.44
C ASN A 19 -16.10 10.55 -2.21
N LEU A 20 -15.93 9.78 -1.12
CA LEU A 20 -16.87 8.74 -0.72
C LEU A 20 -18.23 9.33 -0.33
N TRP A 21 -18.26 10.44 0.42
CA TRP A 21 -19.52 11.11 0.78
C TRP A 21 -20.28 11.62 -0.45
N LYS A 22 -19.58 12.22 -1.44
CA LYS A 22 -20.22 12.66 -2.70
C LYS A 22 -20.77 11.48 -3.51
N MET A 23 -20.11 10.33 -3.47
CA MET A 23 -20.58 9.13 -4.16
C MET A 23 -21.85 8.55 -3.53
N PHE A 24 -22.01 8.61 -2.20
CA PHE A 24 -23.19 8.12 -1.50
C PHE A 24 -24.34 9.14 -1.39
N ALA A 25 -24.05 10.44 -1.35
CA ALA A 25 -25.06 11.50 -1.29
C ALA A 25 -25.66 11.87 -2.66
N GLY A 26 -25.04 11.45 -3.76
CA GLY A 26 -25.42 11.75 -5.14
C GLY A 26 -26.56 10.89 -5.71
N GLY A 27 -27.64 10.70 -4.95
CA GLY A 27 -28.90 10.15 -5.48
C GLY A 27 -29.61 11.16 -6.37
N GLY A 28 -29.11 11.36 -7.60
CA GLY A 28 -29.65 12.34 -8.55
C GLY A 28 -29.79 11.76 -9.96
N ARG A 29 -31.04 11.51 -10.35
CA ARG A 29 -31.51 11.04 -11.67
C ARG A 29 -30.70 11.55 -12.88
N LEU A 30 -30.27 10.64 -13.74
CA LEU A 30 -29.79 10.91 -15.11
C LEU A 30 -30.94 11.43 -15.99
N PRO A 31 -30.86 12.64 -16.58
CA PRO A 31 -31.69 12.99 -17.72
C PRO A 31 -30.99 12.55 -19.01
N THR A 32 -31.62 11.63 -19.73
CA THR A 32 -31.32 11.35 -21.13
C THR A 32 -31.74 12.55 -21.98
N ARG A 33 -30.80 13.28 -22.60
CA ARG A 33 -31.13 14.08 -23.79
C ARG A 33 -29.92 14.27 -24.71
N LYS A 34 -30.12 13.86 -25.97
CA LYS A 34 -29.29 14.15 -27.14
C LYS A 34 -28.99 15.65 -27.24
N GLY A 35 -27.73 16.01 -27.42
CA GLY A 35 -27.30 17.37 -27.75
C GLY A 35 -25.86 17.60 -27.31
N GLY A 36 -24.91 17.59 -28.24
CA GLY A 36 -23.53 18.01 -27.97
C GLY A 36 -23.49 19.51 -27.63
N PRO A 37 -22.60 19.99 -26.73
CA PRO A 37 -22.53 21.40 -26.42
C PRO A 37 -21.53 22.12 -27.33
N ILE A 38 -22.03 23.14 -28.01
CA ILE A 38 -21.29 24.32 -28.47
C ILE A 38 -20.75 25.03 -27.22
N ILE A 39 -19.45 25.38 -27.18
CA ILE A 39 -18.86 26.13 -26.07
C ILE A 39 -18.39 27.50 -26.57
N GLU A 40 -19.26 28.48 -26.36
CA GLU A 40 -18.92 29.89 -26.24
C GLU A 40 -18.63 30.14 -24.74
N GLY A 41 -17.49 30.76 -24.41
CA GLY A 41 -17.24 31.33 -23.09
C GLY A 41 -16.54 30.43 -22.05
N THR A 42 -15.32 30.85 -21.69
CA THR A 42 -14.55 30.47 -20.48
C THR A 42 -14.25 28.97 -20.30
N ALA A 43 -13.08 28.57 -20.77
CA ALA A 43 -12.43 27.31 -20.40
C ALA A 43 -12.10 27.31 -18.89
N HIS A 44 -13.05 26.88 -18.05
CA HIS A 44 -12.68 26.26 -16.80
C HIS A 44 -12.09 24.90 -17.13
N GLU A 45 -10.78 24.75 -16.89
CA GLU A 45 -10.08 23.47 -16.91
C GLU A 45 -10.82 22.48 -16.00
N ALA A 46 -11.72 21.69 -16.60
CA ALA A 46 -12.23 20.50 -15.98
C ALA A 46 -11.06 19.52 -15.90
N ARG A 47 -10.30 19.53 -14.79
CA ARG A 47 -9.37 18.46 -14.47
C ARG A 47 -10.17 17.16 -14.50
N SER A 48 -9.94 16.34 -15.51
CA SER A 48 -10.72 15.11 -15.68
C SER A 48 -10.46 14.19 -14.48
N PRO A 49 -11.46 13.43 -14.00
CA PRO A 49 -11.25 12.43 -12.94
C PRO A 49 -10.11 11.44 -13.26
N ALA A 50 -9.87 11.17 -14.54
CA ALA A 50 -8.76 10.36 -15.01
C ALA A 50 -7.39 11.02 -14.78
N ALA A 51 -7.26 12.34 -14.99
CA ALA A 51 -6.03 13.06 -14.72
C ALA A 51 -5.69 13.09 -13.22
N GLU A 52 -6.72 13.19 -12.37
CA GLU A 52 -6.54 13.11 -10.92
C GLU A 52 -6.12 11.71 -10.47
N ALA A 53 -6.77 10.66 -10.99
CA ALA A 53 -6.38 9.27 -10.71
C ALA A 53 -4.94 8.97 -11.15
N ALA A 54 -4.54 9.42 -12.35
CA ALA A 54 -3.18 9.24 -12.86
C ALA A 54 -2.13 9.95 -11.99
N ARG A 55 -2.45 11.12 -11.43
CA ARG A 55 -1.58 11.83 -10.48
C ARG A 55 -1.42 11.03 -9.19
N LEU A 56 -2.52 10.57 -8.60
CA LEU A 56 -2.49 9.78 -7.36
C LEU A 56 -1.73 8.47 -7.53
N MET A 57 -1.90 7.78 -8.67
CA MET A 57 -1.12 6.58 -8.99
C MET A 57 0.38 6.87 -9.05
N ARG A 58 0.78 7.97 -9.70
CA ARG A 58 2.19 8.37 -9.78
C ARG A 58 2.76 8.71 -8.41
N GLU A 59 2.01 9.43 -7.57
CA GLU A 59 2.41 9.73 -6.20
C GLU A 59 2.59 8.45 -5.38
N PHE A 60 1.65 7.50 -5.50
CA PHE A 60 1.76 6.19 -4.87
C PHE A 60 2.98 5.40 -5.35
N GLU A 61 3.24 5.35 -6.66
CA GLU A 61 4.42 4.67 -7.22
C GLU A 61 5.73 5.28 -6.71
N ASN A 62 5.79 6.61 -6.60
CA ASN A 62 6.96 7.30 -6.04
C ASN A 62 7.18 6.94 -4.56
N VAL A 63 6.13 6.97 -3.74
CA VAL A 63 6.20 6.58 -2.33
C VAL A 63 6.62 5.12 -2.20
N ARG A 64 6.03 4.23 -3.01
CA ARG A 64 6.41 2.82 -3.04
C ARG A 64 7.87 2.62 -3.42
N ALA A 65 8.38 3.37 -4.40
CA ALA A 65 9.78 3.33 -4.80
C ALA A 65 10.72 3.82 -3.68
N GLU A 66 10.35 4.87 -2.95
CA GLU A 66 11.08 5.37 -1.78
C GLU A 66 11.11 4.31 -0.67
N LEU A 67 9.96 3.73 -0.32
CA LEU A 67 9.87 2.66 0.68
C LEU A 67 10.70 1.44 0.28
N LYS A 68 10.65 1.05 -1.00
CA LYS A 68 11.49 -0.03 -1.54
C LYS A 68 12.98 0.29 -1.46
N GLY A 69 13.37 1.55 -1.65
CA GLY A 69 14.75 2.00 -1.46
C GLY A 69 15.20 1.97 -0.01
N ARG A 70 14.28 2.21 0.94
CA ARG A 70 14.56 2.21 2.38
C ARG A 70 14.57 0.82 3.02
N TYR A 71 13.73 -0.08 2.48
CA TYR A 71 13.56 -1.47 2.94
C TYR A 71 13.65 -2.48 1.76
N PRO A 72 14.79 -2.52 1.04
CA PRO A 72 14.93 -3.35 -0.16
C PRO A 72 14.81 -4.85 0.10
N ALA A 73 15.34 -5.38 1.21
CA ALA A 73 15.29 -6.80 1.51
C ALA A 73 13.85 -7.26 1.80
N THR A 74 13.10 -6.47 2.55
CA THR A 74 11.71 -6.69 2.92
C THR A 74 10.82 -6.66 1.68
N PHE A 75 11.03 -5.70 0.78
CA PHE A 75 10.28 -5.64 -0.48
C PHE A 75 10.60 -6.80 -1.42
N ALA A 76 11.87 -7.23 -1.49
CA ALA A 76 12.25 -8.39 -2.28
C ALA A 76 11.68 -9.69 -1.69
N MET A 77 11.69 -9.82 -0.37
CA MET A 77 11.20 -10.99 0.35
C MET A 77 9.69 -11.11 0.31
N LEU A 78 8.96 -10.11 0.80
CA LEU A 78 7.50 -10.16 0.85
C LEU A 78 6.93 -10.11 -0.58
N GLY A 79 7.46 -9.23 -1.43
CA GLY A 79 6.99 -9.09 -2.82
C GLY A 79 7.42 -10.19 -3.77
N GLY A 80 8.32 -11.10 -3.34
CA GLY A 80 8.65 -12.29 -4.13
C GLY A 80 7.67 -13.44 -3.91
N TYR A 81 7.13 -13.57 -2.70
CA TYR A 81 6.42 -14.78 -2.26
C TYR A 81 4.98 -14.53 -1.82
N LEU A 82 4.67 -13.33 -1.36
CA LEU A 82 3.39 -13.00 -0.74
C LEU A 82 2.47 -12.21 -1.68
N ASN A 83 2.62 -12.44 -2.98
CA ASN A 83 1.67 -11.97 -3.98
C ASN A 83 0.57 -13.01 -4.20
N SER A 84 -0.60 -12.55 -4.61
CA SER A 84 -1.78 -13.40 -4.85
C SER A 84 -1.50 -14.61 -5.74
N HIS A 85 -0.68 -14.45 -6.79
CA HIS A 85 -0.28 -15.54 -7.69
C HIS A 85 0.60 -16.57 -6.99
N THR A 86 1.71 -16.14 -6.38
CA THR A 86 2.69 -17.01 -5.72
C THR A 86 2.09 -17.74 -4.52
N ILE A 87 1.23 -17.05 -3.74
CA ILE A 87 0.45 -17.68 -2.67
C ILE A 87 -0.40 -18.83 -3.20
N GLY A 88 -1.05 -18.66 -4.36
CA GLY A 88 -1.81 -19.72 -5.01
C GLY A 88 -0.95 -20.91 -5.44
N GLU A 89 0.23 -20.65 -6.02
CA GLU A 89 1.15 -21.69 -6.50
C GLU A 89 1.71 -22.57 -5.37
N HIS A 90 1.94 -21.98 -4.19
CA HIS A 90 2.46 -22.71 -3.03
C HIS A 90 1.38 -23.33 -2.13
N GLY A 91 0.12 -23.38 -2.60
CA GLY A 91 -0.97 -24.00 -1.84
C GLY A 91 -1.46 -23.19 -0.64
N GLY A 92 -1.26 -21.87 -0.68
CA GLY A 92 -1.70 -20.91 0.34
C GLY A 92 -0.57 -20.17 1.02
N LEU A 93 -0.94 -19.28 1.94
CA LEU A 93 -0.02 -18.36 2.62
C LEU A 93 1.08 -19.10 3.39
N GLU A 94 0.73 -20.18 4.09
CA GLU A 94 1.70 -20.96 4.86
C GLU A 94 2.78 -21.59 3.97
N GLY A 95 2.39 -22.14 2.81
CA GLY A 95 3.32 -22.72 1.86
C GLY A 95 4.26 -21.67 1.27
N ALA A 96 3.72 -20.51 0.89
CA ALA A 96 4.51 -19.39 0.37
C ALA A 96 5.49 -18.84 1.41
N VAL A 97 5.06 -18.69 2.67
CA VAL A 97 5.93 -18.24 3.76
C VAL A 97 7.04 -19.26 4.05
N ARG A 98 6.74 -20.56 4.00
CA ARG A 98 7.75 -21.61 4.18
C ARG A 98 8.82 -21.54 3.09
N GLU A 99 8.41 -21.39 1.83
CA GLU A 99 9.34 -21.25 0.71
C GLU A 99 10.18 -19.99 0.85
N MET A 100 9.54 -18.86 1.16
CA MET A 100 10.19 -17.59 1.43
C MET A 100 11.27 -17.70 2.51
N LEU A 101 10.98 -18.36 3.63
CA LEU A 101 11.95 -18.57 4.71
C LEU A 101 13.13 -19.44 4.27
N ALA A 102 12.89 -20.48 3.47
CA ALA A 102 13.95 -21.35 2.95
C ALA A 102 14.88 -20.59 2.01
N ASP A 103 14.32 -19.82 1.08
CA ASP A 103 15.10 -19.06 0.10
C ASP A 103 15.86 -17.88 0.73
N TRP A 104 15.31 -17.29 1.79
CA TRP A 104 15.96 -16.21 2.53
C TRP A 104 16.88 -16.70 3.66
N ALA A 105 16.95 -18.00 3.95
CA ALA A 105 17.82 -18.55 5.00
C ALA A 105 19.30 -18.16 4.85
N PRO A 106 19.91 -18.14 3.64
CA PRO A 106 21.29 -17.68 3.44
C PRO A 106 21.49 -16.19 3.73
N ARG A 107 20.42 -15.40 3.69
CA ARG A 107 20.41 -13.94 3.91
C ARG A 107 19.60 -13.55 5.15
N ARG A 108 19.40 -14.48 6.10
CA ARG A 108 18.54 -14.27 7.27
C ARG A 108 18.93 -13.05 8.09
N GLU A 109 20.22 -12.79 8.29
CA GLU A 109 20.69 -11.65 9.06
C GLU A 109 20.35 -10.31 8.39
N GLU A 110 20.35 -10.27 7.06
CA GLU A 110 19.94 -9.10 6.30
C GLU A 110 18.45 -8.86 6.45
N ALA A 111 17.64 -9.90 6.23
CA ALA A 111 16.18 -9.83 6.40
C ALA A 111 15.80 -9.41 7.82
N MET A 112 16.38 -10.05 8.84
CA MET A 112 16.10 -9.74 10.24
C MET A 112 16.49 -8.31 10.61
N ARG A 113 17.67 -7.85 10.18
CA ARG A 113 18.13 -6.48 10.44
C ARG A 113 17.17 -5.46 9.85
N GLU A 114 16.71 -5.70 8.63
CA GLU A 114 15.84 -4.76 7.95
C GLU A 114 14.41 -4.78 8.51
N ILE A 115 13.85 -5.94 8.84
CA ILE A 115 12.55 -6.03 9.52
C ILE A 115 12.62 -5.35 10.90
N THR A 116 13.71 -5.54 11.64
CA THR A 116 13.94 -4.86 12.93
C THR A 116 14.00 -3.34 12.74
N LYS A 117 14.74 -2.87 11.72
CA LYS A 117 14.79 -1.45 11.35
C LYS A 117 13.40 -0.92 11.01
N LEU A 118 12.62 -1.63 10.19
CA LEU A 118 11.24 -1.26 9.83
C LEU A 118 10.39 -1.11 11.10
N LEU A 119 10.40 -2.09 12.00
CA LEU A 119 9.61 -2.04 13.24
C LEU A 119 10.05 -0.95 14.22
N ALA A 120 11.33 -0.55 14.18
CA ALA A 120 11.89 0.50 15.03
C ALA A 120 11.65 1.90 14.45
N GLU A 121 11.66 2.06 13.13
CA GLU A 121 11.46 3.35 12.45
C GLU A 121 9.97 3.71 12.25
N ASN A 122 9.06 2.76 12.47
CA ASN A 122 7.62 2.94 12.35
C ASN A 122 6.98 2.43 13.64
N GLU A 123 6.27 3.27 14.38
CA GLU A 123 5.79 2.95 15.73
C GLU A 123 4.35 2.42 15.71
N THR A 124 3.55 2.87 14.74
CA THR A 124 2.13 2.54 14.64
C THR A 124 1.86 1.30 13.80
N GLU A 125 0.67 0.74 13.97
CA GLU A 125 0.19 -0.39 13.17
C GLU A 125 -0.07 0.04 11.72
N GLU A 126 -0.58 1.26 11.54
CA GLU A 126 -0.93 1.84 10.25
C GLU A 126 0.29 2.08 9.37
N GLU A 127 1.40 2.57 9.93
CA GLU A 127 2.66 2.77 9.20
C GLU A 127 3.23 1.45 8.71
N VAL A 128 3.25 0.43 9.58
CA VAL A 128 3.77 -0.90 9.22
C VAL A 128 2.87 -1.57 8.18
N ARG A 129 1.54 -1.47 8.35
CA ARG A 129 0.57 -1.93 7.35
C ARG A 129 0.84 -1.28 5.99
N ALA A 130 1.03 0.03 5.94
CA ALA A 130 1.28 0.74 4.67
C ALA A 130 2.52 0.20 3.95
N ILE A 131 3.59 -0.10 4.68
CA ILE A 131 4.82 -0.66 4.09
C ILE A 131 4.60 -2.09 3.61
N VAL A 132 3.98 -2.95 4.43
CA VAL A 132 3.78 -4.37 4.09
C VAL A 132 2.82 -4.52 2.89
N THR A 133 1.75 -3.73 2.85
CA THR A 133 0.81 -3.71 1.71
C THR A 133 1.42 -3.10 0.45
N ALA A 134 2.39 -2.20 0.57
CA ALA A 134 3.16 -1.72 -0.59
C ALA A 134 4.14 -2.78 -1.12
N ALA A 135 4.57 -3.70 -0.25
CA ALA A 135 5.51 -4.77 -0.58
C ALA A 135 4.82 -6.07 -1.07
N SER A 136 3.61 -6.38 -0.62
CA SER A 136 2.93 -7.67 -0.85
C SER A 136 1.40 -7.55 -0.92
N ASP A 137 0.75 -8.58 -1.48
CA ASP A 137 -0.72 -8.66 -1.57
C ASP A 137 -1.36 -9.33 -0.33
N ALA A 138 -0.56 -9.89 0.57
CA ALA A 138 -1.06 -10.62 1.72
C ALA A 138 -1.75 -9.70 2.74
N ASP A 139 -2.89 -10.17 3.26
CA ASP A 139 -3.65 -9.49 4.30
C ASP A 139 -3.39 -10.14 5.66
N PHE A 140 -2.94 -9.31 6.61
CA PHE A 140 -2.64 -9.69 8.00
C PHE A 140 -3.50 -8.90 9.00
N SER A 141 -4.64 -8.38 8.57
CA SER A 141 -5.51 -7.54 9.39
C SER A 141 -6.09 -8.26 10.60
N GLN A 142 -6.19 -9.60 10.58
CA GLN A 142 -6.69 -10.39 11.71
C GLN A 142 -5.64 -10.53 12.82
N GLU A 143 -4.37 -10.71 12.46
CA GLU A 143 -3.26 -10.91 13.40
C GLU A 143 -2.57 -9.59 13.79
N GLY A 144 -2.65 -8.59 12.93
CA GLY A 144 -1.87 -7.36 12.98
C GLY A 144 -0.55 -7.50 12.21
N TYR A 145 -0.24 -6.53 11.36
CA TYR A 145 0.97 -6.45 10.54
C TYR A 145 2.23 -6.35 11.39
N ARG A 146 2.22 -5.58 12.50
CA ARG A 146 3.38 -5.53 13.41
C ARG A 146 3.63 -6.86 14.10
N ALA A 147 2.56 -7.49 14.59
CA ALA A 147 2.64 -8.79 15.23
C ALA A 147 3.11 -9.86 14.24
N TRP A 148 2.64 -9.81 12.99
CA TRP A 148 3.06 -10.71 11.93
C TRP A 148 4.54 -10.56 11.57
N LEU A 149 5.06 -9.33 11.43
CA LEU A 149 6.49 -9.11 11.22
C LEU A 149 7.35 -9.55 12.42
N THR A 150 6.84 -9.37 13.64
CA THR A 150 7.51 -9.86 14.85
C THR A 150 7.55 -11.39 14.90
N TRP A 151 6.46 -12.05 14.50
CA TRP A 151 6.42 -13.50 14.33
C TRP A 151 7.41 -13.95 13.26
N LEU A 152 7.51 -13.24 12.14
CA LEU A 152 8.44 -13.55 11.05
C LEU A 152 9.90 -13.44 11.51
N LEU A 153 10.24 -12.41 12.31
CA LEU A 153 11.54 -12.32 12.99
C LEU A 153 11.83 -13.54 13.86
N GLY A 154 10.82 -14.00 14.61
CA GLY A 154 10.92 -15.22 15.41
C GLY A 154 11.22 -16.47 14.56
N ARG A 155 10.67 -16.56 13.35
CA ARG A 155 10.93 -17.67 12.42
C ARG A 155 12.36 -17.67 11.90
N PHE A 156 12.92 -16.51 11.57
CA PHE A 156 14.33 -16.43 11.16
C PHE A 156 15.32 -16.73 12.30
N ASN A 157 14.93 -16.53 13.57
CA ASN A 157 15.74 -16.91 14.72
C ASN A 157 15.72 -18.41 15.04
N ALA A 158 14.68 -19.14 14.60
CA ALA A 158 14.50 -20.55 14.90
C ALA A 158 15.25 -21.49 13.94
N HIS A 159 15.84 -20.94 12.87
CA HIS A 159 16.50 -21.65 11.77
C HIS A 159 17.92 -21.10 11.53
#